data_AF-A0A625MF77-F1
#
_entry.id   AF-A0A625MF77-F1
#
_cell.length_a   1.000
_cell.length_b   1.000
_cell.length_c   1.000
_cell.angle_alpha   90.00
_cell.angle_beta   90.00
_cell.angle_gamma   90.00
#
_symmetry.space_group_name_H-M   'P 1'
#
loop_
_entity.id
_entity.type
_entity.pdbx_description
1 polymer ?
#
loop_
_entity_poly.entity_id
_entity_poly.type
_entity_poly.pdbx_seq_one_letter_code
_entity_poly.pdbx_strand_id
1 'polypeptide(L)'
;MRVSGSASSQDIISRINSKNINNNDSNEVKRIKDALCIESKERILYPQNLSRDNLKQMARYVNNTYVHYSGNCVLLSACLHYNIHHRQDILSSKNTASPTVGLDSAIVDKIIFGHELNQSYCLNSIDEVEKEILNRYDIKRESSFIISAENYIAPIIGECRH
;
A
#
# COMPACT_ATOMS: atom_id res chain seq x y z
N MET A 1 20.78 -9.42 -3.40
CA MET A 1 21.13 -8.10 -2.84
C MET A 1 20.17 -7.80 -1.69
N ARG A 2 20.67 -7.50 -0.49
CA ARG A 2 19.83 -6.99 0.61
C ARG A 2 19.35 -5.60 0.21
N VAL A 3 18.04 -5.39 0.13
CA VAL A 3 17.46 -4.05 0.07
C VAL A 3 17.64 -3.45 1.46
N SER A 4 18.73 -2.73 1.64
CA SER A 4 19.01 -1.90 2.81
C SER A 4 18.04 -0.72 2.78
N GLY A 5 17.03 -0.72 3.65
CA GLY A 5 16.19 0.46 3.90
C GLY A 5 14.68 0.22 3.94
N SER A 6 14.18 -0.94 4.38
CA SER A 6 12.75 -1.02 4.67
C SER A 6 12.46 -0.20 5.93
N ALA A 7 11.65 0.85 5.80
CA ALA A 7 11.34 1.73 6.92
C ALA A 7 10.68 0.91 8.05
N SER A 8 11.16 1.05 9.27
CA SER A 8 10.56 0.40 10.44
C SER A 8 9.16 0.95 10.68
N SER A 9 8.29 0.18 11.33
CA SER A 9 6.98 0.66 11.79
C SER A 9 7.11 1.89 12.71
N GLN A 10 8.22 2.02 13.43
CA GLN A 10 8.55 3.22 14.23
C GLN A 10 8.84 4.45 13.36
N ASP A 11 9.44 4.27 12.18
CA ASP A 11 9.70 5.37 11.26
C ASP A 11 8.42 5.89 10.61
N ILE A 12 7.44 5.00 10.38
CA ILE A 12 6.10 5.40 9.93
C ILE A 12 5.44 6.28 10.99
N ILE A 13 5.51 5.87 12.27
CA ILE A 13 4.97 6.65 13.40
C ILE A 13 5.68 8.01 13.54
N SER A 14 6.98 8.08 13.32
CA SER A 14 7.71 9.35 13.41
C SER A 14 7.31 10.30 12.27
N ARG A 15 7.21 9.80 11.03
CA ARG A 15 6.78 10.60 9.87
C ARG A 15 5.35 11.10 9.98
N ILE A 16 4.42 10.25 10.39
CA ILE A 16 2.99 10.60 10.50
C ILE A 16 2.71 11.65 11.57
N ASN A 17 3.59 11.77 12.57
CA ASN A 17 3.50 12.77 13.64
C ASN A 17 4.47 13.94 13.46
N SER A 18 5.26 13.95 12.37
CA SER A 18 6.25 15.01 12.14
C SER A 18 5.57 16.36 11.89
N LYS A 19 6.22 17.44 12.34
CA LYS A 19 5.74 18.81 12.10
C LYS A 19 6.16 19.38 10.74
N ASN A 20 7.04 18.68 10.02
CA ASN A 20 7.61 19.12 8.75
C ASN A 20 6.73 18.75 7.54
N ILE A 21 5.41 18.66 7.75
CA ILE A 21 4.43 18.38 6.70
C ILE A 21 3.94 19.72 6.17
N ASN A 22 3.90 19.88 4.84
CA ASN A 22 3.31 21.06 4.22
C ASN A 22 1.86 21.22 4.71
N ASN A 23 1.44 22.43 5.07
CA ASN A 23 0.08 22.67 5.59
C ASN A 23 -1.02 22.19 4.62
N ASN A 24 -0.75 22.22 3.31
CA ASN A 24 -1.67 21.73 2.29
C ASN A 24 -1.92 20.21 2.38
N ASP A 25 -0.92 19.45 2.85
CA ASP A 25 -0.96 17.98 2.93
C ASP A 25 -1.43 17.50 4.32
N SER A 26 -1.54 18.43 5.29
CA SER A 26 -1.84 18.11 6.69
C SER A 26 -3.14 17.34 6.86
N ASN A 27 -4.17 17.66 6.07
CA ASN A 27 -5.46 16.97 6.13
C ASN A 27 -5.36 15.53 5.62
N GLU A 28 -4.57 15.27 4.58
CA GLU A 28 -4.35 13.92 4.06
C GLU A 28 -3.55 13.09 5.07
N VAL A 29 -2.48 13.65 5.64
CA VAL A 29 -1.70 12.92 6.66
C VAL A 29 -2.54 12.62 7.91
N LYS A 30 -3.43 13.53 8.33
CA LYS A 30 -4.38 13.24 9.41
C LYS A 30 -5.32 12.09 9.06
N ARG A 31 -5.85 12.05 7.82
CA ARG A 31 -6.68 10.92 7.36
C ARG A 31 -5.93 9.60 7.37
N ILE A 32 -4.68 9.58 6.90
CA ILE A 32 -3.81 8.40 6.98
C ILE A 32 -3.62 8.01 8.44
N LYS A 33 -3.37 8.97 9.34
CA LYS A 33 -3.18 8.73 10.78
C LYS A 33 -4.40 8.11 11.45
N ASP A 34 -5.58 8.63 11.15
CA ASP A 34 -6.82 8.15 11.75
C ASP A 34 -7.19 6.75 11.23
N ALA A 35 -6.83 6.45 9.98
CA ALA A 35 -7.10 5.18 9.32
C ALA A 35 -6.07 4.07 9.63
N LEU A 36 -4.79 4.40 9.74
CA LEU A 36 -3.70 3.42 9.80
C LEU A 36 -3.60 2.78 11.19
N CYS A 37 -3.57 1.45 11.21
CA CYS A 37 -3.32 0.64 12.39
C CYS A 37 -1.97 -0.07 12.24
N ILE A 38 -1.16 0.01 13.28
CA ILE A 38 0.20 -0.56 13.30
C ILE A 38 0.29 -1.58 14.44
N GLU A 39 0.44 -2.86 14.10
CA GLU A 39 0.70 -3.93 15.06
C GLU A 39 2.21 -4.12 15.20
N SER A 40 2.74 -3.91 16.41
CA SER A 40 4.17 -4.00 16.71
C SER A 40 4.57 -5.26 17.48
N LYS A 41 3.60 -6.12 17.86
CA LYS A 41 3.91 -7.38 18.52
C LYS A 41 4.62 -8.33 17.56
N GLU A 42 5.71 -8.91 18.05
CA GLU A 42 6.44 -9.95 17.33
C GLU A 42 5.56 -11.18 17.14
N ARG A 43 5.43 -11.65 15.90
CA ARG A 43 4.61 -12.79 15.50
C ARG A 43 5.41 -13.67 14.54
N ILE A 44 4.94 -14.90 14.35
CA ILE A 44 5.50 -15.81 13.36
C ILE A 44 5.39 -15.18 11.97
N LEU A 45 6.52 -15.09 11.28
CA LEU A 45 6.58 -14.57 9.92
C LEU A 45 5.93 -15.53 8.92
N TYR A 46 5.36 -14.97 7.86
CA TYR A 46 4.97 -15.75 6.69
C TYR A 46 6.21 -16.38 6.01
N PRO A 47 6.05 -17.51 5.30
CA PRO A 47 7.13 -18.11 4.55
C PRO A 47 7.75 -17.16 3.52
N GLN A 48 9.04 -17.36 3.22
CA GLN A 48 9.73 -16.57 2.20
C GLN A 48 9.10 -16.72 0.81
N ASN A 49 8.71 -17.95 0.45
CA ASN A 49 7.89 -18.22 -0.72
C ASN A 49 6.41 -18.22 -0.31
N LEU A 50 5.72 -17.12 -0.61
CA LEU A 50 4.32 -16.94 -0.23
C LEU A 50 3.42 -17.84 -1.08
N SER A 51 2.54 -18.58 -0.41
CA SER A 51 1.45 -19.27 -1.10
C SER A 51 0.31 -18.30 -1.44
N ARG A 52 -0.57 -18.72 -2.36
CA ARG A 52 -1.81 -17.99 -2.67
C ARG A 52 -2.69 -17.78 -1.44
N ASP A 53 -2.73 -18.75 -0.53
CA ASP A 53 -3.51 -18.65 0.72
C ASP A 53 -2.89 -17.64 1.69
N ASN A 54 -1.56 -17.52 1.73
CA ASN A 54 -0.91 -16.46 2.50
C ASN A 54 -1.30 -15.08 1.96
N LEU A 55 -1.23 -14.87 0.64
CA LEU A 55 -1.66 -13.61 0.02
C LEU A 55 -3.12 -13.27 0.33
N LYS A 56 -4.00 -14.28 0.31
CA LYS A 56 -5.41 -14.14 0.69
C LYS A 56 -5.58 -13.73 2.16
N GLN A 57 -4.78 -14.30 3.06
CA GLN A 57 -4.79 -13.93 4.47
C GLN A 57 -4.29 -12.51 4.70
N MET A 58 -3.16 -12.13 4.09
CA MET A 58 -2.59 -10.78 4.20
C MET A 58 -3.55 -9.72 3.62
N ALA A 59 -4.21 -10.01 2.49
CA ALA A 59 -5.21 -9.12 1.90
C ALA A 59 -6.44 -8.93 2.80
N ARG A 60 -6.86 -9.97 3.54
CA ARG A 60 -7.93 -9.86 4.54
C ARG A 60 -7.50 -9.05 5.75
N TYR A 61 -6.26 -9.19 6.19
CA TYR A 61 -5.73 -8.47 7.35
C TYR A 61 -5.67 -6.96 7.11
N VAL A 62 -5.18 -6.53 5.94
CA VAL A 62 -5.01 -5.09 5.65
C VAL A 62 -6.33 -4.33 5.60
N ASN A 63 -7.40 -5.00 5.16
CA ASN A 63 -8.72 -4.39 5.08
C ASN A 63 -9.51 -4.65 6.38
N ASN A 64 -9.24 -3.82 7.38
CA ASN A 64 -9.91 -3.85 8.67
C ASN A 64 -10.99 -2.73 8.76
N THR A 65 -11.69 -2.48 7.66
CA THR A 65 -12.76 -1.47 7.63
C THR A 65 -14.00 -1.97 8.36
N TYR A 66 -14.78 -1.01 8.86
CA TYR A 66 -16.10 -1.32 9.39
C TYR A 66 -17.03 -1.78 8.26
N VAL A 67 -18.04 -2.58 8.62
CA VAL A 67 -19.15 -2.89 7.71
C VAL A 67 -19.74 -1.58 7.18
N HIS A 68 -20.05 -1.55 5.88
CA HIS A 68 -20.50 -0.38 5.11
C HIS A 68 -19.42 0.63 4.71
N TYR A 69 -18.14 0.38 5.00
CA TYR A 69 -17.02 1.21 4.57
C TYR A 69 -16.05 0.44 3.68
N SER A 70 -15.69 1.03 2.54
CA SER A 70 -14.83 0.39 1.53
C SER A 70 -13.33 0.65 1.74
N GLY A 71 -12.96 1.60 2.60
CA GLY A 71 -11.59 2.09 2.71
C GLY A 71 -11.11 2.82 1.45
N ASN A 72 -9.81 3.07 1.32
CA ASN A 72 -9.22 3.69 0.14
C ASN A 72 -8.10 2.79 -0.42
N CYS A 73 -8.15 2.54 -1.72
CA CYS A 73 -7.28 1.59 -2.41
C CYS A 73 -5.79 1.94 -2.31
N VAL A 74 -5.42 3.22 -2.41
CA VAL A 74 -4.03 3.68 -2.32
C VAL A 74 -3.42 3.27 -0.97
N LEU A 75 -4.12 3.54 0.13
CA LEU A 75 -3.65 3.18 1.47
C LEU A 75 -3.63 1.66 1.69
N LEU A 76 -4.67 0.95 1.25
CA LEU A 76 -4.77 -0.50 1.40
C LEU A 76 -3.65 -1.23 0.64
N SER A 77 -3.39 -0.83 -0.62
CA SER A 77 -2.35 -1.40 -1.47
C SER A 77 -0.96 -1.13 -0.90
N ALA A 78 -0.69 0.07 -0.40
CA ALA A 78 0.57 0.39 0.27
C ALA A 78 0.78 -0.44 1.55
N CYS A 79 -0.26 -0.61 2.37
CA CYS A 79 -0.21 -1.45 3.57
C CYS A 79 0.09 -2.92 3.21
N LEU A 80 -0.58 -3.46 2.19
CA LEU A 80 -0.36 -4.83 1.74
C LEU A 80 1.05 -5.02 1.19
N HIS A 81 1.53 -4.08 0.38
CA HIS A 81 2.87 -4.13 -0.18
C HIS A 81 3.95 -4.11 0.92
N TYR A 82 3.78 -3.24 1.92
CA TYR A 82 4.66 -3.18 3.09
C TYR A 82 4.65 -4.50 3.87
N ASN A 83 3.47 -5.07 4.13
CA ASN A 83 3.32 -6.33 4.86
C ASN A 83 3.95 -7.50 4.09
N ILE A 84 3.76 -7.57 2.77
CA ILE A 84 4.41 -8.56 1.89
C ILE A 84 5.92 -8.42 2.02
N HIS A 85 6.47 -7.21 1.90
CA HIS A 85 7.90 -6.98 2.01
C HIS A 85 8.49 -7.49 3.34
N HIS A 86 7.79 -7.26 4.45
CA HIS A 86 8.22 -7.68 5.78
C HIS A 86 7.79 -9.11 6.16
N ARG A 87 7.05 -9.79 5.28
CA ARG A 87 6.47 -11.13 5.53
C ARG A 87 5.68 -11.20 6.85
N GLN A 88 4.96 -10.14 7.17
CA GLN A 88 4.21 -10.05 8.42
C GLN A 88 3.01 -9.11 8.29
N ASP A 89 1.94 -9.45 9.01
CA ASP A 89 0.74 -8.62 9.14
C ASP A 89 0.99 -7.48 10.14
N ILE A 90 1.52 -6.35 9.65
CA ILE A 90 1.91 -5.18 10.47
C ILE A 90 0.87 -4.06 10.29
N LEU A 91 0.69 -3.61 9.05
CA LEU A 91 -0.17 -2.48 8.70
C LEU A 91 -1.56 -2.95 8.29
N SER A 92 -2.58 -2.26 8.78
CA SER A 92 -3.96 -2.40 8.32
C SER A 92 -4.67 -1.06 8.34
N SER A 93 -5.81 -0.96 7.66
CA SER A 93 -6.59 0.27 7.57
C SER A 93 -8.02 0.06 8.07
N LYS A 94 -8.46 0.97 8.94
CA LYS A 94 -9.86 1.14 9.36
C LYS A 94 -10.49 2.40 8.75
N ASN A 95 -10.02 2.81 7.57
CA ASN A 95 -10.40 4.07 6.94
C ASN A 95 -11.92 4.19 6.75
N THR A 96 -12.52 5.25 7.29
CA THR A 96 -13.93 5.62 7.10
C THR A 96 -14.11 6.82 6.17
N ALA A 97 -13.02 7.43 5.69
CA ALA A 97 -13.06 8.53 4.74
C ALA A 97 -13.40 8.04 3.31
N SER A 98 -13.48 8.98 2.38
CA SER A 98 -13.86 8.69 0.99
C SER A 98 -12.94 7.63 0.34
N PRO A 99 -13.51 6.66 -0.40
CA PRO A 99 -12.74 5.67 -1.13
C PRO A 99 -11.96 6.24 -2.33
N THR A 100 -12.33 7.43 -2.82
CA THR A 100 -11.84 7.96 -4.10
C THR A 100 -11.02 9.23 -4.02
N VAL A 101 -11.16 10.04 -2.96
CA VAL A 101 -10.56 11.38 -2.92
C VAL A 101 -9.80 11.67 -1.63
N GLY A 102 -8.76 12.50 -1.78
CA GLY A 102 -7.97 13.07 -0.68
C GLY A 102 -7.08 12.09 0.05
N LEU A 103 -6.51 11.14 -0.71
CA LEU A 103 -5.33 10.35 -0.38
C LEU A 103 -4.48 10.20 -1.65
N ASP A 104 -3.47 11.05 -1.80
CA ASP A 104 -2.47 10.98 -2.87
C ASP A 104 -1.46 9.85 -2.59
N SER A 105 -1.15 9.04 -3.61
CA SER A 105 -0.13 8.00 -3.56
C SER A 105 1.24 8.55 -3.16
N ALA A 106 1.61 9.76 -3.61
CA ALA A 106 2.91 10.33 -3.26
C ALA A 106 3.04 10.60 -1.75
N ILE A 107 1.95 11.06 -1.11
CA ILE A 107 1.90 11.29 0.35
C ILE A 107 1.88 9.95 1.08
N VAL A 108 1.06 9.00 0.63
CA VAL A 108 0.99 7.66 1.23
C VAL A 108 2.37 6.97 1.18
N ASP A 109 3.06 7.02 0.05
CA ASP A 109 4.38 6.42 -0.13
C ASP A 109 5.42 7.05 0.80
N LYS A 110 5.45 8.40 0.88
CA LYS A 110 6.33 9.11 1.82
C LYS A 110 6.08 8.70 3.27
N ILE A 111 4.83 8.50 3.68
CA ILE A 111 4.51 8.08 5.05
C ILE A 111 4.91 6.62 5.27
N ILE A 112 4.50 5.69 4.40
CA ILE A 112 4.70 4.25 4.58
C ILE A 112 6.14 3.81 4.29
N PHE A 113 6.70 4.23 3.15
CA PHE A 113 8.01 3.79 2.67
C PHE A 113 9.13 4.81 2.95
N GLY A 114 8.79 6.05 3.34
CA GLY A 114 9.75 7.12 3.62
C GLY A 114 10.18 7.92 2.38
N HIS A 115 9.74 7.52 1.19
CA HIS A 115 10.02 8.15 -0.10
C HIS A 115 8.94 7.74 -1.11
N GLU A 116 8.79 8.50 -2.19
CA GLU A 116 7.94 8.12 -3.33
C GLU A 116 8.55 6.92 -4.05
N LEU A 117 7.73 5.92 -4.40
CA LEU A 117 8.21 4.76 -5.14
C LEU A 117 8.45 5.12 -6.61
N ASN A 118 9.55 4.60 -7.18
CA ASN A 118 9.83 4.77 -8.60
C ASN A 118 8.78 4.02 -9.43
N GLN A 119 8.15 4.73 -10.37
CA GLN A 119 7.14 4.18 -11.26
C GLN A 119 7.77 3.62 -12.55
N SER A 120 7.07 2.71 -13.21
CA SER A 120 7.40 2.29 -14.58
C SER A 120 6.96 3.35 -15.59
N TYR A 121 7.29 3.11 -16.86
CA TYR A 121 6.56 3.75 -17.96
C TYR A 121 5.09 3.31 -17.96
N CYS A 122 4.23 4.10 -18.61
CA CYS A 122 2.83 3.75 -18.80
C CYS A 122 2.71 2.47 -19.63
N LEU A 123 1.81 1.59 -19.20
CA LEU A 123 1.42 0.35 -19.89
C LEU A 123 -0.04 0.48 -20.31
N ASN A 124 -0.40 -0.04 -21.47
CA ASN A 124 -1.70 0.21 -22.10
C ASN A 124 -2.76 -0.83 -21.72
N SER A 125 -2.36 -1.97 -21.14
CA SER A 125 -3.29 -3.00 -20.71
C SER A 125 -2.79 -3.77 -19.49
N ILE A 126 -3.71 -4.46 -18.81
CA ILE A 126 -3.37 -5.35 -17.70
C ILE A 126 -2.53 -6.55 -18.17
N ASP A 127 -2.67 -6.97 -19.44
CA ASP A 127 -1.85 -8.03 -20.02
C ASP A 127 -0.39 -7.58 -20.19
N GLU A 128 -0.16 -6.32 -20.56
CA GLU A 128 1.18 -5.73 -20.61
C GLU A 128 1.80 -5.61 -19.20
N VAL A 129 0.98 -5.29 -18.19
CA VAL A 129 1.41 -5.29 -16.78
C VAL A 129 1.85 -6.69 -16.35
N GLU A 130 1.08 -7.73 -16.64
CA GLU A 130 1.45 -9.11 -16.32
C GLU A 130 2.79 -9.48 -16.98
N LYS A 131 2.95 -9.17 -18.27
CA LYS A 131 4.18 -9.43 -19.01
C LYS A 131 5.39 -8.72 -18.40
N GLU A 132 5.23 -7.45 -18.01
CA GLU A 132 6.32 -6.68 -17.39
C GLU A 132 6.68 -7.20 -15.99
N ILE A 133 5.70 -7.62 -15.19
CA ILE A 133 5.93 -8.27 -13.90
C ILE A 133 6.75 -9.56 -14.08
N LEU A 134 6.36 -10.41 -15.03
CA LEU A 134 7.08 -11.66 -15.32
C LEU A 134 8.51 -11.39 -15.79
N ASN A 135 8.71 -10.38 -16.64
CA ASN A 135 10.03 -9.96 -17.10
C ASN A 135 10.93 -9.50 -15.94
N ARG A 136 10.42 -8.67 -15.03
CA ARG A 136 11.18 -8.24 -13.83
C ARG A 136 11.47 -9.38 -12.87
N TYR A 137 10.54 -10.33 -12.74
CA TYR A 137 10.75 -11.53 -11.95
C TYR A 137 11.85 -12.41 -12.54
N ASP A 138 11.88 -12.60 -13.86
CA ASP A 138 12.91 -13.41 -14.52
C ASP A 138 14.31 -12.79 -14.38
N ILE A 139 14.43 -11.49 -14.63
CA ILE A 139 15.73 -10.78 -14.61
C ILE A 139 16.25 -10.55 -13.19
N LYS A 140 15.38 -10.11 -12.27
CA LYS A 140 15.79 -9.58 -10.95
C LYS A 140 15.15 -10.29 -9.75
N ARG A 141 14.22 -11.22 -9.98
CA ARG A 141 13.39 -11.86 -8.94
C ARG A 141 12.54 -10.85 -8.14
N GLU A 142 12.27 -9.68 -8.72
CA GLU A 142 11.27 -8.74 -8.18
C GLU A 142 9.89 -9.41 -8.24
N SER A 143 9.18 -9.47 -7.11
CA SER A 143 8.03 -10.37 -6.94
C SER A 143 6.83 -9.74 -6.23
N SER A 144 6.88 -8.45 -5.93
CA SER A 144 5.77 -7.70 -5.33
C SER A 144 5.76 -6.29 -5.91
N PHE A 145 4.59 -5.81 -6.30
CA PHE A 145 4.40 -4.53 -6.99
C PHE A 145 3.09 -3.87 -6.53
N ILE A 146 3.00 -2.55 -6.66
CA ILE A 146 1.74 -1.80 -6.58
C ILE A 146 1.37 -1.40 -8.00
N ILE A 147 0.13 -1.63 -8.40
CA ILE A 147 -0.39 -1.28 -9.72
C ILE A 147 -1.36 -0.13 -9.54
N SER A 148 -1.18 0.92 -10.34
CA SER A 148 -2.09 2.06 -10.41
C SER A 148 -2.77 2.07 -11.78
N ALA A 149 -4.09 2.10 -11.80
CA ALA A 149 -4.91 2.15 -13.01
C ALA A 149 -5.65 3.50 -13.09
N GLU A 150 -5.71 4.12 -14.27
CA GLU A 150 -6.34 5.44 -14.43
C GLU A 150 -7.86 5.38 -14.54
N ASN A 151 -8.39 4.41 -15.28
CA ASN A 151 -9.81 4.32 -15.66
C ASN A 151 -10.43 2.99 -15.21
N TYR A 152 -10.21 2.60 -13.95
CA TYR A 152 -10.87 1.43 -13.38
C TYR A 152 -12.36 1.72 -13.18
N ILE A 153 -13.24 0.82 -13.63
CA ILE A 153 -14.69 0.97 -13.46
C ILE A 153 -15.08 0.49 -12.07
N ALA A 154 -15.25 1.43 -11.14
CA ALA A 154 -15.77 1.15 -9.82
C ALA A 154 -17.30 1.21 -9.80
N PRO A 155 -17.98 0.42 -8.94
CA PRO A 155 -19.43 0.46 -8.83
C PRO A 155 -19.95 1.87 -8.56
N ILE A 156 -21.03 2.25 -9.25
CA ILE A 156 -21.75 3.54 -9.13
C ILE A 156 -20.99 4.74 -9.74
N ILE A 157 -19.73 4.94 -9.38
CA ILE A 157 -18.97 6.15 -9.77
C ILE A 157 -18.38 6.09 -11.18
N GLY A 158 -18.31 4.91 -11.79
CA GLY A 158 -17.75 4.72 -13.13
C GLY A 158 -16.22 4.70 -13.11
N GLU A 159 -15.61 5.26 -14.14
CA GLU A 159 -14.15 5.30 -14.30
C GLU A 159 -13.49 6.17 -13.23
N CYS A 160 -12.50 5.60 -12.53
CA CYS A 160 -11.70 6.31 -11.55
C CYS A 160 -10.29 5.73 -11.44
N ARG A 161 -9.41 6.49 -10.79
CA ARG A 161 -8.09 5.99 -10.37
C ARG A 161 -8.25 4.89 -9.31
N HIS A 162 -7.50 3.81 -9.44
CA HIS A 162 -7.51 2.68 -8.52
C HIS A 162 -6.11 2.09 -8.32
#